data_AF-A0A9D4W4N5-F1
#
_entry.id   AF-A0A9D4W4N5-F1
#
_cell.length_a   1.000
_cell.length_b   1.000
_cell.length_c   1.000
_cell.angle_alpha   90.00
_cell.angle_beta   90.00
_cell.angle_gamma   90.00
#
_symmetry.space_group_name_H-M   'P 1'
#
loop_
_entity.id
_entity.type
_entity.pdbx_description
1 polymer ?
#
loop_
_entity_poly.entity_id
_entity_poly.type
_entity_poly.pdbx_seq_one_letter_code
_entity_poly.pdbx_strand_id
1 'polypeptide(L)'
;MVLEHGISVDGEDANEYSLCDDVRPGGLYRFLCRLAKTKGNDVVIRSCTREAEAKNKNILKEEASEAIARFFYHNAIPPKLVESKEFIAMCDMISRLGVGFKPPSINDIKEKYLKKADKPIDKALEEHKAVWKIRGCTIMVDAWTDNKRTTLNLFANSLKGKYFLKSIDASDMLESDTPFKLFKMMDDIVEEVGEENVVQIVTDNTPFYKAAGEMLMEKRTRLYWTPCVTHCIKMILEDYEHKIPMYEKTVTMAKRITTFLYSRDSIISLLHSFTKGIDLMKPSITRCITSYLTLDSLYENKRALKKMFESKEWKSTQFAKTSVGKSVEDVVFDHEFWKNILICLKGADPLIGVLRLVNSMDNPATGFIYEAMEQAKVEIRRNLSIESFMPLWKIIDERWDKQLLNPLHAAGYFLNPQFHYCIGFRDDNIIRRGLHHCITRMAGSPEERAKIEIQLDDFDKRADLLGDPVAIMTAGYEIPSVWWADFGGGLPELQSIALRVLSLTCSSYGAESNQSAFKRRNLWRQESGNDDGEEEGLDADDLEYDMISDLHGEYANRDEDQIEAYWC
;
A
#
# COMPACT_ATOMS: atom_id res chain seq x y z
N MET A 1 30.03 -41.77 -35.49
CA MET A 1 30.54 -42.59 -34.38
C MET A 1 31.07 -41.61 -33.35
N VAL A 2 30.40 -41.52 -32.19
CA VAL A 2 30.83 -40.64 -31.09
C VAL A 2 32.18 -41.15 -30.60
N LEU A 3 33.20 -40.29 -30.62
CA LEU A 3 34.36 -40.42 -29.76
C LEU A 3 34.38 -39.19 -28.86
N GLU A 4 34.26 -39.46 -27.56
CA GLU A 4 34.36 -38.49 -26.47
C GLU A 4 35.66 -37.68 -26.63
N HIS A 5 35.58 -36.36 -26.45
CA HIS A 5 36.65 -35.34 -26.53
C HIS A 5 36.90 -34.69 -27.91
N GLY A 6 35.86 -34.53 -28.75
CA GLY A 6 35.90 -34.05 -30.14
C GLY A 6 36.72 -32.78 -30.46
N ILE A 7 37.97 -33.01 -30.84
CA ILE A 7 38.81 -32.20 -31.74
C ILE A 7 38.29 -32.40 -33.18
N SER A 8 38.19 -31.33 -33.98
CA SER A 8 37.89 -31.42 -35.42
C SER A 8 39.19 -31.46 -36.22
N VAL A 9 39.30 -32.38 -37.18
CA VAL A 9 40.43 -32.49 -38.12
C VAL A 9 39.86 -32.34 -39.53
N ASP A 10 40.19 -31.23 -40.21
CA ASP A 10 40.04 -31.11 -41.66
C ASP A 10 41.33 -31.65 -42.31
N GLY A 11 41.19 -32.66 -43.18
CA GLY A 11 42.24 -33.01 -44.17
C GLY A 11 42.15 -32.01 -45.33
N GLU A 12 43.22 -31.54 -45.95
CA GLU A 12 44.34 -32.31 -46.49
C GLU A 12 45.71 -31.79 -45.99
N ASP A 13 46.60 -32.76 -45.73
CA ASP A 13 48.03 -32.64 -45.50
C ASP A 13 48.56 -31.76 -44.33
N ALA A 14 48.85 -32.49 -43.25
CA ALA A 14 49.92 -32.28 -42.25
C ALA A 14 49.69 -31.27 -41.09
N ASN A 15 49.28 -31.86 -39.96
CA ASN A 15 49.68 -31.56 -38.57
C ASN A 15 49.54 -30.13 -38.02
N GLU A 16 48.33 -29.76 -37.57
CA GLU A 16 48.15 -28.78 -36.49
C GLU A 16 47.32 -29.38 -35.35
N TYR A 17 47.91 -29.45 -34.16
CA TYR A 17 47.21 -29.75 -32.91
C TYR A 17 47.13 -28.47 -32.09
N SER A 18 45.92 -28.07 -31.71
CA SER A 18 45.67 -26.94 -30.82
C SER A 18 45.59 -27.41 -29.36
N LEU A 19 46.29 -26.73 -28.46
CA LEU A 19 46.14 -26.88 -27.01
C LEU A 19 45.84 -25.51 -26.41
N CYS A 20 44.76 -25.46 -25.65
CA CYS A 20 44.25 -24.27 -24.96
C CYS A 20 45.09 -23.95 -23.72
N ASP A 21 45.39 -22.68 -23.47
CA ASP A 21 46.23 -22.22 -22.35
C ASP A 21 45.50 -22.17 -20.99
N ASP A 22 44.31 -22.76 -20.86
CA ASP A 22 43.59 -22.87 -19.59
C ASP A 22 43.34 -24.32 -19.14
N VAL A 23 44.35 -25.19 -19.27
CA VAL A 23 44.40 -26.44 -18.49
C VAL A 23 45.76 -26.62 -17.84
N ARG A 24 45.85 -26.31 -16.53
CA ARG A 24 46.79 -27.02 -15.66
C ARG A 24 46.21 -28.40 -15.37
N PRO A 25 46.84 -29.48 -15.85
CA PRO A 25 47.08 -30.62 -14.98
C PRO A 25 48.55 -31.01 -15.11
N GLY A 26 49.29 -30.88 -14.02
CA GLY A 26 50.66 -31.40 -13.94
C GLY A 26 50.66 -32.89 -14.26
N GLY A 27 51.08 -33.25 -15.48
CA GLY A 27 51.16 -34.64 -15.94
C GLY A 27 51.35 -34.76 -17.45
N LEU A 28 50.44 -34.17 -18.25
CA LEU A 28 50.37 -34.42 -19.69
C LEU A 28 51.45 -33.68 -20.51
N TYR A 29 51.79 -32.45 -20.11
CA TYR A 29 52.84 -31.64 -20.77
C TYR A 29 54.23 -32.28 -20.72
N ARG A 30 54.59 -32.94 -19.60
CA ARG A 30 55.88 -33.63 -19.46
C ARG A 30 55.95 -34.94 -20.24
N PHE A 31 54.81 -35.58 -20.54
CA PHE A 31 54.75 -36.83 -21.30
C PHE A 31 54.92 -36.58 -22.81
N LEU A 32 54.32 -35.51 -23.33
CA LEU A 32 54.39 -35.15 -24.76
C LEU A 32 55.77 -34.60 -25.18
N CYS A 33 56.43 -33.81 -24.34
CA CYS A 33 57.80 -33.35 -24.63
C CYS A 33 58.84 -34.49 -24.65
N ARG A 34 58.57 -35.64 -24.01
CA ARG A 34 59.45 -36.82 -24.04
C ARG A 34 59.27 -37.69 -25.28
N LEU A 35 58.08 -37.69 -25.89
CA LEU A 35 57.74 -38.48 -27.07
C LEU A 35 58.17 -37.83 -28.39
N ALA A 36 58.25 -36.49 -28.45
CA ALA A 36 58.37 -35.80 -29.75
C ALA A 36 59.79 -35.58 -30.31
N LYS A 37 60.89 -35.70 -29.53
CA LYS A 37 62.29 -35.66 -30.02
C LYS A 37 62.63 -34.66 -31.18
N THR A 38 62.03 -33.47 -31.28
CA THR A 38 62.36 -32.52 -32.36
C THR A 38 62.47 -31.08 -31.87
N LYS A 39 63.51 -30.41 -32.39
CA LYS A 39 63.94 -29.04 -32.11
C LYS A 39 63.35 -28.08 -33.14
N GLY A 40 63.04 -26.86 -32.70
CA GLY A 40 63.24 -25.64 -33.48
C GLY A 40 62.01 -25.06 -34.18
N ASN A 41 61.60 -23.90 -33.66
CA ASN A 41 61.08 -22.70 -34.35
C ASN A 41 60.27 -22.88 -35.64
N ASP A 42 58.94 -22.81 -35.51
CA ASP A 42 58.08 -21.83 -36.19
C ASP A 42 56.64 -22.01 -35.70
N VAL A 43 56.20 -21.18 -34.75
CA VAL A 43 54.78 -21.06 -34.36
C VAL A 43 54.47 -19.57 -34.18
N VAL A 44 53.78 -18.99 -35.16
CA VAL A 44 53.23 -17.63 -35.07
C VAL A 44 51.87 -17.72 -34.38
N ILE A 45 51.82 -17.39 -33.10
CA ILE A 45 50.58 -17.29 -32.31
C ILE A 45 49.89 -15.97 -32.69
N ARG A 46 48.80 -16.01 -33.47
CA ARG A 46 47.90 -14.86 -33.63
C ARG A 46 47.05 -14.71 -32.37
N SER A 47 47.36 -13.70 -31.56
CA SER A 47 46.58 -13.32 -30.39
C SER A 47 45.15 -12.93 -30.80
N CYS A 48 44.14 -13.56 -30.19
CA CYS A 48 42.77 -13.07 -30.26
C CYS A 48 42.75 -11.64 -29.67
N THR A 49 42.34 -10.65 -30.46
CA THR A 49 42.37 -9.26 -30.04
C THR A 49 41.29 -9.00 -28.99
N ARG A 50 41.57 -8.16 -27.98
CA ARG A 50 40.60 -7.72 -26.96
C ARG A 50 39.26 -7.23 -27.55
N GLU A 51 39.27 -6.77 -28.80
CA GLU A 51 38.10 -6.36 -29.56
C GLU A 51 37.16 -7.53 -29.92
N ALA A 52 37.69 -8.71 -30.26
CA ALA A 52 36.89 -9.90 -30.56
C ALA A 52 36.21 -10.45 -29.30
N GLU A 53 36.92 -10.45 -28.17
CA GLU A 53 36.37 -10.84 -26.85
C GLU A 53 35.30 -9.85 -26.38
N ALA A 54 35.53 -8.54 -26.54
CA ALA A 54 34.54 -7.51 -26.22
C ALA A 54 33.29 -7.61 -27.11
N LYS A 55 33.47 -7.91 -28.41
CA LYS A 55 32.35 -8.10 -29.35
C LYS A 55 31.53 -9.34 -29.00
N ASN A 56 32.17 -10.44 -28.62
CA ASN A 56 31.49 -11.67 -28.21
C ASN A 56 30.74 -11.49 -26.89
N LYS A 57 31.33 -10.75 -25.93
CA LYS A 57 30.68 -10.40 -24.66
C LYS A 57 29.45 -9.51 -24.87
N ASN A 58 29.48 -8.60 -25.83
CA ASN A 58 28.33 -7.76 -26.17
C ASN A 58 27.20 -8.58 -26.83
N ILE A 59 27.52 -9.55 -27.69
CA ILE A 59 26.52 -10.44 -28.29
C ILE A 59 25.83 -11.28 -27.21
N LEU A 60 26.61 -11.93 -26.33
CA LEU A 60 26.07 -12.74 -25.23
C LEU A 60 25.23 -11.91 -24.24
N LYS A 61 25.60 -10.65 -24.02
CA LYS A 61 24.81 -9.72 -23.20
C LYS A 61 23.46 -9.44 -23.83
N GLU A 62 23.41 -9.19 -25.14
CA GLU A 62 22.17 -8.93 -25.86
C GLU A 62 21.25 -10.16 -25.86
N GLU A 63 21.79 -11.35 -26.17
CA GLU A 63 21.04 -12.62 -26.14
C GLU A 63 20.47 -12.92 -24.75
N ALA A 64 21.25 -12.68 -23.68
CA ALA A 64 20.77 -12.83 -22.32
C ALA A 64 19.64 -11.84 -21.99
N SER A 65 19.75 -10.59 -22.47
CA SER A 65 18.76 -9.55 -22.25
C SER A 65 17.44 -9.87 -22.98
N GLU A 66 17.52 -10.37 -24.22
CA GLU A 66 16.35 -10.81 -24.99
C GLU A 66 15.68 -12.05 -24.36
N ALA A 67 16.46 -12.99 -23.83
CA ALA A 67 15.92 -14.15 -23.11
C ALA A 67 15.17 -13.72 -21.84
N ILE A 68 15.70 -12.76 -21.08
CA ILE A 68 15.02 -12.17 -19.91
C ILE A 68 13.73 -11.48 -20.34
N ALA A 69 13.78 -10.63 -21.38
CA ALA A 69 12.58 -9.94 -21.87
C ALA A 69 11.47 -10.92 -22.28
N ARG A 70 11.81 -11.97 -23.02
CA ARG A 70 10.86 -13.04 -23.40
C ARG A 70 10.28 -13.76 -22.20
N PHE A 71 11.07 -14.03 -21.16
CA PHE A 71 10.56 -14.62 -19.92
C PHE A 71 9.50 -13.72 -19.27
N PHE A 72 9.71 -12.40 -19.27
CA PHE A 72 8.72 -11.47 -18.71
C PHE A 72 7.45 -11.41 -19.55
N TYR A 73 7.58 -11.26 -20.87
CA TYR A 73 6.43 -11.15 -21.78
C TYR A 73 5.58 -12.43 -21.79
N HIS A 74 6.20 -13.60 -21.87
CA HIS A 74 5.47 -14.87 -21.95
C HIS A 74 4.81 -15.30 -20.63
N ASN A 75 5.23 -14.73 -19.50
CA ASN A 75 4.68 -15.07 -18.18
C ASN A 75 3.92 -13.89 -17.56
N ALA A 76 3.59 -12.85 -18.34
CA ALA A 76 2.91 -11.63 -17.88
C ALA A 76 3.54 -11.01 -16.62
N ILE A 77 4.88 -11.04 -16.54
CA ILE A 77 5.62 -10.51 -15.39
C ILE A 77 5.81 -9.01 -15.60
N PRO A 78 5.40 -8.16 -14.64
CA PRO A 78 5.57 -6.72 -14.77
C PRO A 78 7.03 -6.32 -15.02
N PRO A 79 7.34 -5.53 -16.07
CA PRO A 79 8.72 -5.16 -16.42
C PRO A 79 9.50 -4.52 -15.28
N LYS A 80 8.83 -3.77 -14.39
CA LYS A 80 9.42 -3.12 -13.21
C LYS A 80 10.21 -4.08 -12.31
N LEU A 81 9.88 -5.38 -12.31
CA LEU A 81 10.58 -6.37 -11.49
C LEU A 81 12.04 -6.60 -11.89
N VAL A 82 12.51 -6.10 -13.05
CA VAL A 82 13.95 -6.13 -13.37
C VAL A 82 14.79 -5.29 -12.42
N GLU A 83 14.18 -4.32 -11.73
CA GLU A 83 14.84 -3.45 -10.73
C GLU A 83 14.79 -4.04 -9.31
N SER A 84 14.10 -5.18 -9.11
CA SER A 84 14.04 -5.83 -7.79
C SER A 84 15.43 -6.30 -7.35
N LYS A 85 15.74 -6.08 -6.07
CA LYS A 85 16.97 -6.54 -5.44
C LYS A 85 17.11 -8.07 -5.55
N GLU A 86 15.99 -8.78 -5.46
CA GLU A 86 15.90 -10.23 -5.59
C GLU A 86 16.20 -10.69 -7.03
N PHE A 87 15.66 -10.00 -8.03
CA PHE A 87 15.95 -10.29 -9.44
C PHE A 87 17.42 -10.05 -9.78
N ILE A 88 17.98 -8.92 -9.33
CA ILE A 88 19.40 -8.59 -9.52
C ILE A 88 20.28 -9.63 -8.82
N ALA A 89 19.95 -10.01 -7.59
CA ALA A 89 20.68 -11.04 -6.84
C ALA A 89 20.60 -12.42 -7.53
N MET A 90 19.45 -12.79 -8.10
CA MET A 90 19.29 -14.01 -8.89
C MET A 90 20.25 -14.01 -10.09
N CYS A 91 20.26 -12.93 -10.88
CA CYS A 91 21.15 -12.80 -12.04
C CYS A 91 22.63 -12.86 -11.65
N ASP A 92 23.04 -12.16 -10.58
CA ASP A 92 24.41 -12.20 -10.05
C ASP A 92 24.81 -13.63 -9.62
N MET A 93 23.95 -14.32 -8.87
CA MET A 93 24.24 -15.68 -8.41
C MET A 93 24.31 -16.70 -9.56
N ILE A 94 23.42 -16.60 -10.56
CA ILE A 94 23.48 -17.44 -11.76
C ILE A 94 24.78 -17.16 -12.53
N SER A 95 25.16 -15.89 -12.70
CA SER A 95 26.39 -15.51 -13.39
C SER A 95 27.65 -16.06 -12.72
N ARG A 96 27.69 -16.09 -11.38
CA ARG A 96 28.81 -16.63 -10.59
C ARG A 96 28.95 -18.14 -10.69
N LEU A 97 27.83 -18.87 -10.80
CA LEU A 97 27.85 -20.33 -10.97
C LEU A 97 28.28 -20.73 -12.39
N GLY A 98 27.95 -19.91 -13.39
CA GLY A 98 28.38 -20.10 -14.77
C GLY A 98 27.68 -21.25 -15.49
N VAL A 99 28.34 -21.76 -16.53
CA VAL A 99 27.77 -22.76 -17.44
C VAL A 99 27.48 -24.08 -16.71
N GLY A 100 26.28 -24.62 -16.93
CA GLY A 100 25.83 -25.87 -16.34
C GLY A 100 24.91 -25.72 -15.11
N PHE A 101 24.63 -24.49 -14.67
CA PHE A 101 23.59 -24.25 -13.68
C PHE A 101 22.23 -24.78 -14.18
N LYS A 102 21.52 -25.51 -13.31
CA LYS A 102 20.14 -25.95 -13.54
C LYS A 102 19.22 -25.22 -12.57
N PRO A 103 18.14 -24.58 -13.04
CA PRO A 103 17.13 -23.99 -12.18
C PRO A 103 16.56 -25.00 -11.18
N PRO A 104 16.10 -24.53 -10.00
CA PRO A 104 15.45 -25.40 -9.02
C PRO A 104 14.15 -26.00 -9.59
N SER A 105 13.81 -27.21 -9.14
CA SER A 105 12.54 -27.83 -9.51
C SER A 105 11.35 -27.15 -8.81
N ILE A 106 10.13 -27.41 -9.30
CA ILE A 106 8.90 -26.93 -8.65
C ILE A 106 8.83 -27.37 -7.18
N ASN A 107 9.19 -28.63 -6.88
CA ASN A 107 9.18 -29.14 -5.51
C ASN A 107 10.26 -28.50 -4.64
N ASP A 108 11.44 -28.21 -5.21
CA ASP A 108 12.47 -27.46 -4.50
C ASP A 108 11.95 -26.06 -4.11
N ILE A 109 11.25 -25.37 -5.00
CA ILE A 109 10.67 -24.04 -4.72
C ILE A 109 9.57 -24.17 -3.66
N LYS A 110 8.58 -25.05 -3.88
CA LYS A 110 7.38 -25.20 -3.03
C LYS A 110 7.68 -25.67 -1.62
N GLU A 111 8.71 -26.50 -1.42
CA GLU A 111 8.98 -27.09 -0.11
C GLU A 111 10.33 -26.66 0.47
N LYS A 112 11.42 -26.94 -0.24
CA LYS A 112 12.77 -26.82 0.32
C LYS A 112 13.18 -25.37 0.51
N TYR A 113 13.01 -24.55 -0.52
CA TYR A 113 13.36 -23.13 -0.47
C TYR A 113 12.31 -22.32 0.26
N LEU A 114 11.02 -22.70 0.20
CA LEU A 114 9.99 -22.10 1.05
C LEU A 114 10.32 -22.26 2.54
N LYS A 115 10.59 -23.49 3.01
CA LYS A 115 10.99 -23.74 4.42
C LYS A 115 12.28 -23.02 4.82
N LYS A 116 13.19 -22.76 3.86
CA LYS A 116 14.41 -21.97 4.12
C LYS A 116 14.11 -20.47 4.19
N ALA A 117 13.16 -19.99 3.40
CA ALA A 117 12.68 -18.62 3.43
C ALA A 117 11.89 -18.31 4.72
N ASP A 118 11.28 -19.32 5.35
CA ASP A 118 10.57 -19.15 6.63
C ASP A 118 11.50 -18.79 7.80
N LYS A 119 12.74 -19.31 7.84
CA LYS A 119 13.66 -19.05 8.98
C LYS A 119 14.00 -17.56 9.20
N PRO A 120 14.35 -16.77 8.15
CA PRO A 120 14.47 -15.33 8.28
C PRO A 120 13.19 -14.64 8.74
N ILE A 121 12.02 -15.15 8.33
CA ILE A 121 10.71 -14.59 8.70
C ILE A 121 10.45 -14.81 10.20
N ASP A 122 10.77 -15.98 10.75
CA ASP A 122 10.66 -16.23 12.19
C ASP A 122 11.52 -15.25 13.01
N LYS A 123 12.74 -14.98 12.56
CA LYS A 123 13.61 -13.98 13.21
C LYS A 123 13.01 -12.57 13.14
N ALA A 124 12.48 -12.18 11.97
CA ALA A 124 11.81 -10.90 11.82
C ALA A 124 10.56 -10.80 12.72
N LEU A 125 9.80 -11.89 12.87
CA LEU A 125 8.66 -11.96 13.76
C LEU A 125 9.06 -11.74 15.23
N GLU A 126 10.18 -12.30 15.69
CA GLU A 126 10.65 -12.06 17.06
C GLU A 126 11.01 -10.58 17.30
N GLU A 127 11.55 -9.87 16.29
CA GLU A 127 11.76 -8.42 16.37
C GLU A 127 10.43 -7.65 16.48
N HIS A 128 9.41 -8.06 15.73
CA HIS A 128 8.07 -7.49 15.84
C HIS A 128 7.46 -7.74 17.23
N LYS A 129 7.48 -8.99 17.72
CA LYS A 129 6.95 -9.36 19.05
C LYS A 129 7.63 -8.60 20.19
N ALA A 130 8.93 -8.33 20.09
CA ALA A 130 9.64 -7.52 21.07
C ALA A 130 9.07 -6.09 21.16
N VAL A 131 8.74 -5.49 20.01
CA VAL A 131 8.10 -4.17 19.96
C VAL A 131 6.66 -4.24 20.48
N TRP A 132 5.91 -5.31 20.16
CA TRP A 132 4.53 -5.47 20.62
C TRP A 132 4.42 -5.56 22.15
N LYS A 133 5.42 -6.15 22.83
CA LYS A 133 5.44 -6.20 24.30
C LYS A 133 5.52 -4.82 24.95
N ILE A 134 6.23 -3.89 24.32
CA ILE A 134 6.45 -2.54 24.85
C ILE A 134 5.33 -1.60 24.42
N ARG A 135 5.03 -1.58 23.12
CA ARG A 135 4.15 -0.59 22.49
C ARG A 135 2.78 -1.15 22.11
N GLY A 136 2.55 -2.43 22.33
CA GLY A 136 1.39 -3.11 21.82
C GLY A 136 1.37 -3.22 20.30
N CYS A 137 0.31 -3.84 19.78
CA CYS A 137 -0.02 -3.88 18.38
C CYS A 137 -1.52 -3.72 18.14
N THR A 138 -1.84 -3.32 16.91
CA THR A 138 -3.19 -3.39 16.36
C THR A 138 -3.33 -4.67 15.54
N ILE A 139 -4.35 -5.49 15.83
CA ILE A 139 -4.75 -6.55 14.90
C ILE A 139 -5.67 -5.93 13.85
N MET A 140 -5.35 -6.11 12.58
CA MET A 140 -6.13 -5.61 11.45
C MET A 140 -6.83 -6.80 10.79
N VAL A 141 -8.14 -6.70 10.59
CA VAL A 141 -8.92 -7.70 9.86
C VAL A 141 -9.44 -7.07 8.57
N ASP A 142 -8.85 -7.48 7.44
CA ASP A 142 -9.22 -7.01 6.11
C ASP A 142 -10.01 -8.10 5.39
N ALA A 143 -11.26 -7.80 5.06
CA ALA A 143 -12.15 -8.72 4.36
C ALA A 143 -12.11 -8.46 2.85
N TRP A 144 -11.86 -9.51 2.09
CA TRP A 144 -11.90 -9.49 0.64
C TRP A 144 -12.85 -10.55 0.12
N THR A 145 -13.77 -10.18 -0.77
CA THR A 145 -14.69 -11.11 -1.42
C THR A 145 -14.39 -11.17 -2.91
N ASP A 146 -14.18 -12.39 -3.43
CA ASP A 146 -13.96 -12.69 -4.84
C ASP A 146 -14.83 -13.87 -5.26
N ASN A 147 -15.61 -13.75 -6.35
CA ASN A 147 -16.40 -14.82 -6.94
C ASN A 147 -17.08 -15.78 -5.94
N LYS A 148 -17.77 -15.20 -4.93
CA LYS A 148 -18.48 -15.85 -3.80
C LYS A 148 -17.61 -16.36 -2.64
N ARG A 149 -16.29 -16.28 -2.74
CA ARG A 149 -15.37 -16.59 -1.66
C ARG A 149 -15.02 -15.36 -0.84
N THR A 150 -15.31 -15.36 0.45
CA THR A 150 -14.84 -14.28 1.35
C THR A 150 -13.63 -14.75 2.13
N THR A 151 -12.53 -14.02 2.01
CA THR A 151 -11.28 -14.28 2.71
C THR A 151 -10.99 -13.15 3.68
N LEU A 152 -10.67 -13.49 4.93
CA LEU A 152 -10.22 -12.55 5.95
C LEU A 152 -8.71 -12.62 6.08
N ASN A 153 -8.04 -11.49 5.84
CA ASN A 153 -6.61 -11.36 6.04
C ASN A 153 -6.35 -10.68 7.39
N LEU A 154 -5.54 -11.33 8.21
CA LEU A 154 -5.18 -10.85 9.54
C LEU A 154 -3.74 -10.36 9.55
N PHE A 155 -3.55 -9.15 10.08
CA PHE A 155 -2.24 -8.55 10.24
C PHE A 155 -2.05 -8.05 11.68
N ALA A 156 -0.82 -8.03 12.16
CA ALA A 156 -0.42 -7.28 13.34
C ALA A 156 0.37 -6.05 12.91
N ASN A 157 -0.11 -4.86 13.27
CA ASN A 157 0.55 -3.58 12.99
C ASN A 157 1.17 -2.98 14.24
N SER A 158 2.40 -2.50 14.09
CA SER A 158 3.18 -1.77 15.10
C SER A 158 4.10 -0.77 14.42
N LEU A 159 4.84 0.03 15.17
CA LEU A 159 5.87 0.94 14.60
C LEU A 159 6.96 0.23 13.79
N LYS A 160 7.21 -1.07 14.04
CA LYS A 160 8.15 -1.86 13.25
C LYS A 160 7.59 -2.20 11.85
N GLY A 161 6.29 -2.00 11.65
CA GLY A 161 5.56 -2.30 10.42
C GLY A 161 4.43 -3.31 10.62
N LYS A 162 3.86 -3.72 9.49
CA LYS A 162 2.77 -4.70 9.39
C LYS A 162 3.34 -6.10 9.21
N TYR A 163 2.90 -7.03 10.05
CA TYR A 163 3.21 -8.45 9.93
C TYR A 163 1.95 -9.23 9.54
N PHE A 164 2.03 -10.04 8.48
CA PHE A 164 0.93 -10.91 8.09
C PHE A 164 0.85 -12.11 9.03
N LEU A 165 -0.27 -12.27 9.72
CA LEU A 165 -0.51 -13.36 10.66
C LEU A 165 -0.99 -14.58 9.89
N LYS A 166 -2.19 -14.48 9.31
CA LYS A 166 -2.82 -15.56 8.56
C LYS A 166 -3.96 -15.04 7.69
N SER A 167 -4.44 -15.91 6.83
CA SER A 167 -5.62 -15.69 6.01
C SER A 167 -6.60 -16.83 6.24
N ILE A 168 -7.88 -16.49 6.38
CA ILE A 168 -8.95 -17.41 6.75
C ILE A 168 -10.04 -17.33 5.68
N ASP A 169 -10.47 -18.49 5.18
CA ASP A 169 -11.68 -18.57 4.38
C ASP A 169 -12.90 -18.42 5.29
N ALA A 170 -13.68 -17.38 5.04
CA ALA A 170 -14.83 -16.97 5.83
C ALA A 170 -16.14 -17.03 5.05
N SER A 171 -16.19 -17.68 3.88
CA SER A 171 -17.44 -17.91 3.14
C SER A 171 -18.53 -18.52 4.03
N ASP A 172 -18.24 -19.67 4.64
CA ASP A 172 -19.19 -20.36 5.53
C ASP A 172 -19.46 -19.60 6.85
N MET A 173 -18.58 -18.67 7.22
CA MET A 173 -18.73 -17.87 8.44
C MET A 173 -19.78 -16.78 8.23
N LEU A 174 -19.75 -16.12 7.07
CA LEU A 174 -20.62 -15.00 6.74
C LEU A 174 -21.97 -15.46 6.17
N GLU A 175 -22.07 -16.64 5.56
CA GLU A 175 -23.35 -17.21 5.10
C GLU A 175 -24.31 -17.56 6.25
N SER A 176 -23.76 -17.89 7.43
CA SER A 176 -24.56 -18.25 8.61
C SER A 176 -25.00 -17.06 9.48
N ASP A 177 -24.67 -15.83 9.09
CA ASP A 177 -25.05 -14.56 9.71
C ASP A 177 -24.90 -14.53 11.26
N THR A 178 -23.93 -15.28 11.80
CA THR A 178 -23.71 -15.38 13.26
C THR A 178 -22.43 -14.66 13.68
N PRO A 179 -22.50 -13.47 14.32
CA PRO A 179 -21.34 -12.72 14.81
C PRO A 179 -20.39 -13.53 15.71
N PHE A 180 -20.92 -14.58 16.35
CA PHE A 180 -20.16 -15.48 17.22
C PHE A 180 -18.95 -16.15 16.54
N LYS A 181 -19.08 -16.57 15.27
CA LYS A 181 -17.95 -17.21 14.55
C LYS A 181 -16.80 -16.22 14.36
N LEU A 182 -17.12 -14.98 14.02
CA LEU A 182 -16.14 -13.91 13.87
C LEU A 182 -15.53 -13.52 15.22
N PHE A 183 -16.36 -13.40 16.26
CA PHE A 183 -15.88 -13.19 17.63
C PHE A 183 -14.86 -14.26 18.02
N LYS A 184 -15.18 -15.55 17.83
CA LYS A 184 -14.27 -16.65 18.15
C LYS A 184 -12.95 -16.53 17.37
N MET A 185 -13.01 -16.22 16.09
CA MET A 185 -11.82 -16.01 15.27
C MET A 185 -10.96 -14.84 15.79
N MET A 186 -11.58 -13.71 16.12
CA MET A 186 -10.90 -12.54 16.69
C MET A 186 -10.31 -12.84 18.08
N ASP A 187 -11.00 -13.65 18.87
CA ASP A 187 -10.55 -14.10 20.18
C ASP A 187 -9.36 -15.06 20.08
N ASP A 188 -9.42 -16.04 19.19
CA ASP A 188 -8.34 -17.00 18.92
C ASP A 188 -7.06 -16.29 18.45
N ILE A 189 -7.17 -15.26 17.59
CA ILE A 189 -5.99 -14.49 17.15
C ILE A 189 -5.39 -13.64 18.27
N VAL A 190 -6.20 -13.13 19.21
CA VAL A 190 -5.67 -12.44 20.39
C VAL A 190 -4.89 -13.41 21.28
N GLU A 191 -5.36 -14.66 21.43
CA GLU A 191 -4.61 -15.68 22.17
C GLU A 191 -3.29 -16.02 21.47
N GLU A 192 -3.28 -16.14 20.15
CA GLU A 192 -2.09 -16.43 19.36
C GLU A 192 -1.03 -15.31 19.47
N VAL A 193 -1.46 -14.05 19.46
CA VAL A 193 -0.56 -12.87 19.58
C VAL A 193 -0.17 -12.58 21.03
N GLY A 194 -0.99 -12.98 22.00
CA GLY A 194 -0.87 -12.66 23.42
C GLY A 194 -1.67 -11.40 23.77
N GLU A 195 -2.61 -11.52 24.70
CA GLU A 195 -3.53 -10.44 25.07
C GLU A 195 -2.80 -9.18 25.57
N GLU A 196 -1.70 -9.35 26.29
CA GLU A 196 -0.88 -8.25 26.79
C GLU A 196 -0.23 -7.43 25.66
N ASN A 197 -0.09 -8.01 24.47
CA ASN A 197 0.50 -7.38 23.29
C ASN A 197 -0.56 -6.66 22.45
N VAL A 198 -1.85 -7.00 22.58
CA VAL A 198 -2.91 -6.42 21.74
C VAL A 198 -3.55 -5.22 22.44
N VAL A 199 -3.53 -4.06 21.78
CA VAL A 199 -4.22 -2.85 22.28
C VAL A 199 -5.59 -2.71 21.64
N GLN A 200 -5.69 -3.02 20.35
CA GLN A 200 -6.96 -2.97 19.63
C GLN A 200 -7.02 -3.97 18.48
N ILE A 201 -8.25 -4.29 18.08
CA ILE A 201 -8.57 -4.91 16.79
C ILE A 201 -9.36 -3.92 15.94
N VAL A 202 -8.92 -3.71 14.70
CA VAL A 202 -9.57 -2.85 13.71
C VAL A 202 -10.21 -3.71 12.63
N THR A 203 -11.51 -3.49 12.39
CA THR A 203 -12.30 -4.22 11.38
C THR A 203 -13.12 -3.26 10.54
N ASP A 204 -13.89 -3.76 9.57
CA ASP A 204 -14.97 -2.96 8.98
C ASP A 204 -16.03 -2.57 10.03
N ASN A 205 -16.91 -1.63 9.68
CA ASN A 205 -17.95 -1.11 10.55
C ASN A 205 -19.35 -1.68 10.23
N THR A 206 -19.43 -2.87 9.63
CA THR A 206 -20.73 -3.49 9.39
C THR A 206 -21.35 -3.97 10.72
N PRO A 207 -22.68 -4.11 10.81
CA PRO A 207 -23.34 -4.56 12.04
C PRO A 207 -22.81 -5.89 12.59
N PHE A 208 -22.36 -6.77 11.69
CA PHE A 208 -21.81 -8.08 12.02
C PHE A 208 -20.48 -7.97 12.78
N TYR A 209 -19.53 -7.18 12.28
CA TYR A 209 -18.26 -6.94 12.96
C TYR A 209 -18.43 -6.15 14.25
N LYS A 210 -19.37 -5.20 14.27
CA LYS A 210 -19.71 -4.47 15.48
C LYS A 210 -20.18 -5.40 16.60
N ALA A 211 -21.14 -6.27 16.32
CA ALA A 211 -21.64 -7.23 17.31
C ALA A 211 -20.51 -8.16 17.81
N ALA A 212 -19.68 -8.68 16.91
CA ALA A 212 -18.56 -9.53 17.29
C ALA A 212 -17.48 -8.78 18.11
N GLY A 213 -17.23 -7.51 17.78
CA GLY A 213 -16.31 -6.62 18.48
C GLY A 213 -16.79 -6.26 19.88
N GLU A 214 -18.10 -6.04 20.05
CA GLU A 214 -18.73 -5.84 21.36
C GLU A 214 -18.56 -7.08 22.24
N MET A 215 -18.85 -8.29 21.71
CA MET A 215 -18.61 -9.56 22.43
C MET A 215 -17.13 -9.73 22.83
N LEU A 216 -16.20 -9.34 21.95
CA LEU A 216 -14.76 -9.39 22.24
C LEU A 216 -14.39 -8.43 23.37
N MET A 217 -14.90 -7.20 23.35
CA MET A 217 -14.64 -6.20 24.38
C MET A 217 -15.27 -6.54 25.74
N GLU A 218 -16.34 -7.33 25.76
CA GLU A 218 -16.92 -7.90 26.99
C GLU A 218 -16.01 -8.98 27.58
N LYS A 219 -15.50 -9.91 26.75
CA LYS A 219 -14.58 -10.97 27.21
C LYS A 219 -13.22 -10.41 27.63
N ARG A 220 -12.63 -9.54 26.80
CA ARG A 220 -11.27 -9.00 26.97
C ARG A 220 -11.32 -7.53 27.33
N THR A 221 -11.25 -7.28 28.63
CA THR A 221 -11.48 -5.95 29.21
C THR A 221 -10.33 -4.97 29.00
N ARG A 222 -9.15 -5.42 28.52
CA ARG A 222 -7.95 -4.60 28.35
C ARG A 222 -7.61 -4.19 26.91
N LEU A 223 -8.42 -4.59 25.94
CA LEU A 223 -8.27 -4.22 24.53
C LEU A 223 -9.52 -3.52 24.00
N TYR A 224 -9.39 -2.83 22.88
CA TYR A 224 -10.49 -2.23 22.15
C TYR A 224 -10.83 -3.01 20.88
N TRP A 225 -12.11 -3.04 20.54
CA TRP A 225 -12.50 -3.15 19.14
C TRP A 225 -12.77 -1.73 18.62
N THR A 226 -12.26 -1.41 17.44
CA THR A 226 -12.48 -0.13 16.78
C THR A 226 -12.88 -0.33 15.32
N PRO A 227 -13.86 0.45 14.82
CA PRO A 227 -14.17 0.44 13.40
C PRO A 227 -13.08 1.14 12.61
N CYS A 228 -12.81 0.64 11.41
CA CYS A 228 -11.81 1.19 10.51
C CYS A 228 -12.16 2.63 10.11
N VAL A 229 -11.26 3.57 10.40
CA VAL A 229 -11.42 4.98 10.04
C VAL A 229 -11.43 5.18 8.53
N THR A 230 -10.56 4.49 7.80
CA THR A 230 -10.56 4.50 6.33
C THR A 230 -11.93 4.12 5.77
N HIS A 231 -12.58 3.08 6.33
CA HIS A 231 -13.92 2.68 5.91
C HIS A 231 -14.97 3.74 6.27
N CYS A 232 -14.92 4.27 7.49
CA CYS A 232 -15.88 5.29 7.94
C CYS A 232 -15.79 6.61 7.14
N ILE A 233 -14.58 7.07 6.78
CA ILE A 233 -14.42 8.25 5.91
C ILE A 233 -14.97 7.97 4.52
N LYS A 234 -14.73 6.78 3.96
CA LYS A 234 -15.34 6.36 2.70
C LYS A 234 -16.87 6.43 2.77
N MET A 235 -17.47 5.96 3.86
CA MET A 235 -18.92 6.07 4.06
C MET A 235 -19.43 7.50 4.18
N ILE A 236 -18.65 8.44 4.75
CA ILE A 236 -18.99 9.87 4.79
C ILE A 236 -19.03 10.44 3.36
N LEU A 237 -18.02 10.13 2.55
CA LEU A 237 -17.95 10.56 1.15
C LEU A 237 -19.08 9.94 0.31
N GLU A 238 -19.38 8.66 0.50
CA GLU A 238 -20.54 8.01 -0.14
C GLU A 238 -21.87 8.67 0.28
N ASP A 239 -22.01 9.00 1.57
CA ASP A 239 -23.18 9.72 2.07
C ASP A 239 -23.30 11.13 1.45
N TYR A 240 -22.19 11.81 1.15
CA TYR A 240 -22.23 13.07 0.40
C TYR A 240 -22.82 12.83 -0.99
N GLU A 241 -22.35 11.82 -1.72
CA GLU A 241 -22.85 11.48 -3.06
C GLU A 241 -24.33 11.10 -3.05
N HIS A 242 -24.79 10.35 -2.05
CA HIS A 242 -26.14 9.77 -2.05
C HIS A 242 -27.20 10.58 -1.30
N LYS A 243 -26.80 11.37 -0.29
CA LYS A 243 -27.76 12.12 0.55
C LYS A 243 -27.87 13.59 0.18
N ILE A 244 -26.96 14.12 -0.64
CA ILE A 244 -26.98 15.51 -1.10
C ILE A 244 -27.35 15.54 -2.58
N PRO A 245 -28.59 15.98 -2.95
CA PRO A 245 -29.07 15.91 -4.33
C PRO A 245 -28.17 16.60 -5.37
N MET A 246 -27.50 17.69 -4.97
CA MET A 246 -26.55 18.39 -5.83
C MET A 246 -25.31 17.54 -6.12
N TYR A 247 -24.77 16.83 -5.13
CA TYR A 247 -23.63 15.92 -5.31
C TYR A 247 -24.03 14.75 -6.18
N GLU A 248 -25.16 14.09 -5.89
CA GLU A 248 -25.68 12.95 -6.66
C GLU A 248 -25.80 13.30 -8.15
N LYS A 249 -26.43 14.43 -8.46
CA LYS A 249 -26.63 14.91 -9.82
C LYS A 249 -25.29 15.20 -10.50
N THR A 250 -24.36 15.86 -9.81
CA THR A 250 -23.06 16.25 -10.35
C THR A 250 -22.19 15.03 -10.66
N VAL A 251 -22.12 14.07 -9.73
CA VAL A 251 -21.39 12.80 -9.92
C VAL A 251 -22.00 11.99 -11.04
N THR A 252 -23.33 11.92 -11.13
CA THR A 252 -24.02 11.21 -12.23
C THR A 252 -23.71 11.84 -13.59
N MET A 253 -23.70 13.16 -13.68
CA MET A 253 -23.33 13.89 -14.90
C MET A 253 -21.86 13.65 -15.28
N ALA A 254 -20.94 13.69 -14.30
CA ALA A 254 -19.53 13.39 -14.52
C ALA A 254 -19.28 11.96 -15.02
N LYS A 255 -19.95 10.96 -14.41
CA LYS A 255 -19.94 9.57 -14.87
C LYS A 255 -20.47 9.45 -16.30
N ARG A 256 -21.51 10.20 -16.65
CA ARG A 256 -22.05 10.21 -18.01
C ARG A 256 -21.05 10.76 -19.04
N ILE A 257 -20.34 11.85 -18.72
CA ILE A 257 -19.30 12.41 -19.58
C ILE A 257 -18.18 11.38 -19.79
N THR A 258 -17.63 10.84 -18.71
CA THR A 258 -16.50 9.90 -18.78
C THR A 258 -16.87 8.60 -19.49
N THR A 259 -17.99 7.97 -19.15
CA THR A 259 -18.47 6.77 -19.85
C THR A 259 -18.68 7.03 -21.35
N PHE A 260 -19.17 8.22 -21.73
CA PHE A 260 -19.32 8.56 -23.13
C PHE A 260 -17.96 8.72 -23.83
N LEU A 261 -17.03 9.45 -23.22
CA LEU A 261 -15.70 9.69 -23.79
C LEU A 261 -14.90 8.40 -23.99
N TYR A 262 -15.03 7.46 -23.05
CA TYR A 262 -14.38 6.15 -23.11
C TYR A 262 -15.18 5.07 -23.87
N SER A 263 -16.31 5.42 -24.49
CA SER A 263 -17.16 4.43 -25.15
C SER A 263 -16.62 3.92 -26.50
N ARG A 264 -15.70 4.66 -27.14
CA ARG A 264 -15.18 4.37 -28.49
C ARG A 264 -13.76 4.90 -28.66
N ASP A 265 -12.89 4.12 -29.30
CA ASP A 265 -11.50 4.49 -29.59
C ASP A 265 -11.36 5.79 -30.38
N SER A 266 -12.31 6.07 -31.28
CA SER A 266 -12.32 7.33 -32.04
C SER A 266 -12.57 8.56 -31.17
N ILE A 267 -13.35 8.42 -30.08
CA ILE A 267 -13.62 9.51 -29.13
C ILE A 267 -12.45 9.66 -28.17
N ILE A 268 -11.85 8.55 -27.73
CA ILE A 268 -10.63 8.54 -26.89
C ILE A 268 -9.47 9.22 -27.65
N SER A 269 -9.25 8.84 -28.90
CA SER A 269 -8.22 9.46 -29.75
C SER A 269 -8.45 10.96 -29.93
N LEU A 270 -9.72 11.36 -30.07
CA LEU A 270 -10.08 12.78 -30.14
C LEU A 270 -9.80 13.48 -28.81
N LEU A 271 -10.22 12.91 -27.68
CA LEU A 271 -9.92 13.43 -26.34
C LEU A 271 -8.41 13.65 -26.15
N HIS A 272 -7.59 12.63 -26.44
CA HIS A 272 -6.13 12.69 -26.32
C HIS A 272 -5.50 13.81 -27.15
N SER A 273 -6.06 14.11 -28.33
CA SER A 273 -5.58 15.23 -29.14
C SER A 273 -5.76 16.61 -28.47
N PHE A 274 -6.73 16.74 -27.55
CA PHE A 274 -7.00 17.98 -26.81
C PHE A 274 -6.40 17.97 -25.40
N THR A 275 -6.20 16.80 -24.80
CA THR A 275 -5.61 16.63 -23.46
C THR A 275 -4.10 16.33 -23.50
N LYS A 276 -3.46 16.38 -24.68
CA LYS A 276 -2.02 16.03 -24.86
C LYS A 276 -1.69 14.59 -24.44
N GLY A 277 -2.60 13.66 -24.72
CA GLY A 277 -2.45 12.25 -24.35
C GLY A 277 -2.79 11.94 -22.90
N ILE A 278 -3.24 12.92 -22.11
CA ILE A 278 -3.69 12.69 -20.72
C ILE A 278 -5.06 12.03 -20.75
N ASP A 279 -5.18 10.88 -20.09
CA ASP A 279 -6.46 10.25 -19.81
C ASP A 279 -7.22 10.99 -18.70
N LEU A 280 -8.53 11.10 -18.86
CA LEU A 280 -9.42 11.54 -17.79
C LEU A 280 -9.55 10.37 -16.80
N MET A 281 -8.66 10.31 -15.80
CA MET A 281 -8.64 9.33 -14.68
C MET A 281 -9.58 8.14 -14.86
N LYS A 282 -9.01 7.01 -15.29
CA LYS A 282 -9.70 5.70 -15.33
C LYS A 282 -9.98 5.24 -13.89
N PRO A 283 -11.06 4.49 -13.61
CA PRO A 283 -11.36 4.02 -12.27
C PRO A 283 -10.16 3.36 -11.58
N SER A 284 -9.66 3.97 -10.50
CA SER A 284 -8.66 3.36 -9.63
C SER A 284 -9.31 2.34 -8.70
N ILE A 285 -8.52 1.34 -8.26
CA ILE A 285 -8.94 0.21 -7.43
C ILE A 285 -9.64 0.64 -6.11
N THR A 286 -9.37 1.84 -5.56
CA THR A 286 -10.19 2.41 -4.50
C THR A 286 -11.51 2.98 -5.03
N ARG A 287 -12.48 2.08 -5.27
CA ARG A 287 -13.86 2.34 -5.74
C ARG A 287 -14.53 3.58 -5.12
N CYS A 288 -14.19 3.93 -3.88
CA CYS A 288 -14.82 4.99 -3.10
C CYS A 288 -14.31 6.41 -3.39
N ILE A 289 -13.04 6.62 -3.78
CA ILE A 289 -12.50 7.97 -4.09
C ILE A 289 -12.63 8.27 -5.60
N THR A 290 -12.87 7.23 -6.41
CA THR A 290 -12.92 7.30 -7.86
C THR A 290 -13.88 8.38 -8.37
N SER A 291 -15.04 8.56 -7.74
CA SER A 291 -15.96 9.65 -8.10
C SER A 291 -15.30 11.02 -7.99
N TYR A 292 -14.64 11.33 -6.87
CA TYR A 292 -14.00 12.62 -6.64
C TYR A 292 -12.75 12.84 -7.49
N LEU A 293 -11.93 11.79 -7.69
CA LEU A 293 -10.81 11.83 -8.63
C LEU A 293 -11.28 12.07 -10.08
N THR A 294 -12.44 11.53 -10.44
CA THR A 294 -13.08 11.78 -11.74
C THR A 294 -13.52 13.24 -11.85
N LEU A 295 -14.14 13.79 -10.80
CA LEU A 295 -14.55 15.19 -10.76
C LEU A 295 -13.35 16.13 -10.90
N ASP A 296 -12.27 15.86 -10.17
CA ASP A 296 -11.03 16.63 -10.20
C ASP A 296 -10.38 16.59 -11.59
N SER A 297 -10.23 15.40 -12.16
CA SER A 297 -9.70 15.19 -13.52
C SER A 297 -10.51 15.91 -14.59
N LEU A 298 -11.85 15.84 -14.51
CA LEU A 298 -12.73 16.60 -15.41
C LEU A 298 -12.54 18.10 -15.25
N TYR A 299 -12.39 18.59 -14.02
CA TYR A 299 -12.22 20.01 -13.72
C TYR A 299 -10.89 20.55 -14.26
N GLU A 300 -9.78 19.86 -14.02
CA GLU A 300 -8.46 20.20 -14.56
C GLU A 300 -8.46 20.23 -16.10
N ASN A 301 -9.19 19.30 -16.72
CA ASN A 301 -9.32 19.22 -18.17
C ASN A 301 -10.49 20.03 -18.76
N LYS A 302 -11.21 20.83 -17.96
CA LYS A 302 -12.39 21.61 -18.39
C LYS A 302 -12.15 22.42 -19.66
N ARG A 303 -11.00 23.10 -19.76
CA ARG A 303 -10.68 23.94 -20.93
C ARG A 303 -10.43 23.09 -22.18
N ALA A 304 -9.75 21.95 -22.03
CA ALA A 304 -9.49 21.03 -23.14
C ALA A 304 -10.80 20.40 -23.63
N LEU A 305 -11.66 19.97 -22.71
CA LEU A 305 -12.98 19.43 -23.01
C LEU A 305 -13.84 20.45 -23.78
N LYS A 306 -13.95 21.68 -23.29
CA LYS A 306 -14.71 22.71 -24.02
C LYS A 306 -14.19 22.92 -25.45
N LYS A 307 -12.86 23.01 -25.63
CA LYS A 307 -12.26 23.13 -26.97
C LYS A 307 -12.55 21.93 -27.86
N MET A 308 -12.50 20.71 -27.31
CA MET A 308 -12.84 19.49 -28.03
C MET A 308 -14.27 19.55 -28.55
N PHE A 309 -15.25 19.88 -27.71
CA PHE A 309 -16.66 19.97 -28.12
C PHE A 309 -16.94 21.19 -29.03
N GLU A 310 -16.16 22.27 -28.97
CA GLU A 310 -16.28 23.39 -29.92
C GLU A 310 -15.67 23.09 -31.31
N SER A 311 -14.79 22.10 -31.38
CA SER A 311 -13.94 21.79 -32.54
C SER A 311 -14.71 21.35 -33.79
N LYS A 312 -14.09 21.53 -34.97
CA LYS A 312 -14.67 21.05 -36.23
C LYS A 312 -14.63 19.52 -36.28
N GLU A 313 -13.58 18.95 -35.71
CA GLU A 313 -13.31 17.53 -35.57
C GLU A 313 -14.47 16.86 -34.84
N TRP A 314 -14.87 17.35 -33.67
CA TRP A 314 -16.06 16.86 -32.94
C TRP A 314 -17.34 16.98 -33.78
N LYS A 315 -17.60 18.17 -34.34
CA LYS A 315 -18.82 18.44 -35.12
C LYS A 315 -18.94 17.58 -36.38
N SER A 316 -17.82 17.08 -36.89
CA SER A 316 -17.78 16.17 -38.04
C SER A 316 -18.09 14.70 -37.67
N THR A 317 -18.00 14.34 -36.38
CA THR A 317 -18.28 12.97 -35.93
C THR A 317 -19.76 12.61 -36.05
N GLN A 318 -20.05 11.32 -36.22
CA GLN A 318 -21.43 10.82 -36.13
C GLN A 318 -22.01 10.98 -34.71
N PHE A 319 -21.16 11.00 -33.69
CA PHE A 319 -21.55 11.03 -32.28
C PHE A 319 -22.14 12.38 -31.86
N ALA A 320 -21.64 13.49 -32.42
CA ALA A 320 -22.18 14.83 -32.20
C ALA A 320 -23.67 14.98 -32.59
N LYS A 321 -24.17 14.10 -33.48
CA LYS A 321 -25.58 14.11 -33.91
C LYS A 321 -26.49 13.26 -33.02
N THR A 322 -25.92 12.37 -32.21
CA THR A 322 -26.68 11.47 -31.32
C THR A 322 -27.28 12.23 -30.14
N SER A 323 -28.38 11.73 -29.59
CA SER A 323 -29.00 12.30 -28.38
C SER A 323 -28.04 12.27 -27.18
N VAL A 324 -27.24 11.22 -27.06
CA VAL A 324 -26.24 11.07 -25.99
C VAL A 324 -25.12 12.10 -26.14
N GLY A 325 -24.54 12.23 -27.34
CA GLY A 325 -23.47 13.18 -27.62
C GLY A 325 -23.89 14.63 -27.38
N LYS A 326 -25.08 15.03 -27.86
CA LYS A 326 -25.65 16.36 -27.60
C LYS A 326 -25.84 16.62 -26.12
N SER A 327 -26.39 15.64 -25.40
CA SER A 327 -26.62 15.81 -23.97
C SER A 327 -25.32 15.90 -23.16
N VAL A 328 -24.24 15.23 -23.58
CA VAL A 328 -22.91 15.37 -22.96
C VAL A 328 -22.32 16.74 -23.28
N GLU A 329 -22.44 17.18 -24.53
CA GLU A 329 -22.03 18.52 -24.97
C GLU A 329 -22.73 19.61 -24.16
N ASP A 330 -24.04 19.51 -23.96
CA ASP A 330 -24.83 20.44 -23.13
C ASP A 330 -24.29 20.54 -21.70
N VAL A 331 -23.94 19.41 -21.07
CA VAL A 331 -23.36 19.37 -19.72
C VAL A 331 -21.97 20.01 -19.70
N VAL A 332 -21.13 19.76 -20.72
CA VAL A 332 -19.78 20.37 -20.81
C VAL A 332 -19.86 21.90 -20.93
N PHE A 333 -20.91 22.44 -21.55
CA PHE A 333 -21.11 23.89 -21.62
C PHE A 333 -21.86 24.49 -20.43
N ASP A 334 -22.54 23.67 -19.62
CA ASP A 334 -23.26 24.11 -18.41
C ASP A 334 -22.29 24.71 -17.38
N HIS A 335 -22.47 26.01 -17.10
CA HIS A 335 -21.68 26.72 -16.10
C HIS A 335 -21.93 26.20 -14.68
N GLU A 336 -23.19 25.84 -14.36
CA GLU A 336 -23.56 25.39 -13.02
C GLU A 336 -22.97 24.02 -12.72
N PHE A 337 -22.88 23.13 -13.70
CA PHE A 337 -22.19 21.84 -13.57
C PHE A 337 -20.74 22.00 -13.09
N TRP A 338 -19.95 22.88 -13.73
CA TRP A 338 -18.56 23.09 -13.31
C TRP A 338 -18.42 23.78 -11.95
N LYS A 339 -19.36 24.66 -11.61
CA LYS A 339 -19.40 25.27 -10.27
C LYS A 339 -19.71 24.21 -9.21
N ASN A 340 -20.66 23.30 -9.49
CA ASN A 340 -21.01 22.21 -8.59
C ASN A 340 -19.88 21.20 -8.42
N ILE A 341 -19.10 20.91 -9.47
CA ILE A 341 -17.86 20.11 -9.34
C ILE A 341 -16.95 20.73 -8.29
N LEU A 342 -16.68 22.04 -8.39
CA LEU A 342 -15.80 22.72 -7.43
C LEU A 342 -16.36 22.68 -6.00
N ILE A 343 -17.68 22.76 -5.82
CA ILE A 343 -18.31 22.61 -4.50
C ILE A 343 -18.12 21.18 -3.97
N CYS A 344 -18.25 20.16 -4.82
CA CYS A 344 -18.03 18.77 -4.43
C CYS A 344 -16.59 18.54 -3.98
N LEU A 345 -15.61 19.02 -4.75
CA LEU A 345 -14.19 18.90 -4.42
C LEU A 345 -13.86 19.62 -3.11
N LYS A 346 -14.25 20.89 -2.96
CA LYS A 346 -14.06 21.65 -1.72
C LYS A 346 -14.68 21.03 -0.47
N GLY A 347 -15.72 20.23 -0.62
CA GLY A 347 -16.32 19.48 0.48
C GLY A 347 -15.61 18.16 0.78
N ALA A 348 -15.07 17.48 -0.23
CA ALA A 348 -14.46 16.17 -0.11
C ALA A 348 -12.94 16.21 0.15
N ASP A 349 -12.21 17.17 -0.42
CA ASP A 349 -10.75 17.27 -0.35
C ASP A 349 -10.22 17.23 1.09
N PRO A 350 -10.82 17.92 2.07
CA PRO A 350 -10.32 17.86 3.44
C PRO A 350 -10.42 16.45 4.03
N LEU A 351 -11.51 15.72 3.74
CA LEU A 351 -11.68 14.32 4.16
C LEU A 351 -10.75 13.36 3.40
N ILE A 352 -10.44 13.64 2.14
CA ILE A 352 -9.42 12.89 1.38
C ILE A 352 -8.04 13.12 2.01
N GLY A 353 -7.75 14.32 2.53
CA GLY A 353 -6.56 14.59 3.35
C GLY A 353 -6.50 13.71 4.59
N VAL A 354 -7.59 13.62 5.35
CA VAL A 354 -7.69 12.70 6.51
C VAL A 354 -7.50 11.24 6.09
N LEU A 355 -8.07 10.84 4.94
CA LEU A 355 -7.94 9.49 4.41
C LEU A 355 -6.49 9.12 4.08
N ARG A 356 -5.71 10.08 3.55
CA ARG A 356 -4.27 9.90 3.29
C ARG A 356 -3.49 9.75 4.60
N LEU A 357 -3.80 10.57 5.60
CA LEU A 357 -3.19 10.48 6.93
C LEU A 357 -3.37 9.09 7.56
N VAL A 358 -4.60 8.55 7.56
CA VAL A 358 -4.89 7.26 8.22
C VAL A 358 -4.33 6.03 7.48
N ASN A 359 -4.06 6.18 6.19
CA ASN A 359 -3.46 5.12 5.38
C ASN A 359 -1.92 5.26 5.26
N SER A 360 -1.33 6.30 5.86
CA SER A 360 0.12 6.44 5.91
C SER A 360 0.76 5.23 6.60
N MET A 361 1.87 4.76 6.03
CA MET A 361 2.64 3.65 6.58
C MET A 361 3.69 4.12 7.58
N ASP A 362 4.05 5.41 7.54
CA ASP A 362 5.20 5.95 8.26
C ASP A 362 4.80 6.46 9.65
N ASN A 363 3.55 6.93 9.81
CA ASN A 363 3.09 7.57 11.05
C ASN A 363 1.80 6.93 11.59
N PRO A 364 1.77 6.52 12.86
CA PRO A 364 0.54 6.09 13.53
C PRO A 364 -0.52 7.20 13.58
N ALA A 365 -1.71 6.91 13.06
CA ALA A 365 -2.74 7.93 12.87
C ALA A 365 -3.58 8.23 14.12
N THR A 366 -3.56 7.37 15.15
CA THR A 366 -4.44 7.50 16.33
C THR A 366 -4.22 8.81 17.09
N GLY A 367 -2.99 9.32 17.16
CA GLY A 367 -2.67 10.60 17.79
C GLY A 367 -3.10 11.84 16.98
N PHE A 368 -3.50 11.65 15.73
CA PHE A 368 -3.74 12.74 14.77
C PHE A 368 -5.20 12.83 14.31
N ILE A 369 -5.92 11.70 14.31
CA ILE A 369 -7.22 11.61 13.64
C ILE A 369 -8.29 12.56 14.20
N TYR A 370 -8.31 12.79 15.52
CA TYR A 370 -9.28 13.70 16.12
C TYR A 370 -9.08 15.14 15.61
N GLU A 371 -7.86 15.66 15.66
CA GLU A 371 -7.56 17.00 15.16
C GLU A 371 -7.76 17.09 13.64
N ALA A 372 -7.34 16.06 12.89
CA ALA A 372 -7.50 16.02 11.45
C ALA A 372 -8.98 16.12 11.01
N MET A 373 -9.89 15.49 11.74
CA MET A 373 -11.34 15.60 11.47
C MET A 373 -11.90 16.98 11.82
N GLU A 374 -11.45 17.59 12.91
CA GLU A 374 -11.86 18.95 13.28
C GLU A 374 -11.33 19.99 12.27
N GLN A 375 -10.09 19.85 11.84
CA GLN A 375 -9.51 20.68 10.78
C GLN A 375 -10.23 20.49 9.45
N ALA A 376 -10.60 19.25 9.09
CA ALA A 376 -11.41 19.00 7.90
C ALA A 376 -12.73 19.77 7.95
N LYS A 377 -13.44 19.78 9.09
CA LYS A 377 -14.66 20.58 9.25
C LYS A 377 -14.40 22.07 9.10
N VAL A 378 -13.35 22.60 9.72
CA VAL A 378 -12.94 24.01 9.61
C VAL A 378 -12.67 24.39 8.16
N GLU A 379 -11.91 23.57 7.42
CA GLU A 379 -11.57 23.81 6.02
C GLU A 379 -12.81 23.79 5.12
N ILE A 380 -13.70 22.81 5.28
CA ILE A 380 -14.97 22.74 4.53
C ILE A 380 -15.77 24.04 4.76
N ARG A 381 -15.88 24.51 6.01
CA ARG A 381 -16.57 25.76 6.34
C ARG A 381 -15.90 26.98 5.73
N ARG A 382 -14.58 27.01 5.65
CA ARG A 382 -13.81 28.11 5.07
C ARG A 382 -14.01 28.20 3.55
N ASN A 383 -14.16 27.05 2.90
CA ASN A 383 -14.20 26.92 1.45
C ASN A 383 -15.61 27.04 0.84
N LEU A 384 -16.66 26.86 1.64
CA LEU A 384 -18.05 26.75 1.18
C LEU A 384 -19.00 27.74 1.88
N SER A 385 -20.14 28.02 1.24
CA SER A 385 -21.22 28.79 1.86
C SER A 385 -21.91 27.99 2.96
N ILE A 386 -22.59 28.69 3.89
CA ILE A 386 -23.36 28.07 4.99
C ILE A 386 -24.34 27.02 4.48
N GLU A 387 -25.09 27.35 3.42
CA GLU A 387 -26.05 26.43 2.79
C GLU A 387 -25.39 25.16 2.22
N SER A 388 -24.12 25.26 1.80
CA SER A 388 -23.38 24.14 1.20
C SER A 388 -22.68 23.27 2.24
N PHE A 389 -22.06 23.85 3.29
CA PHE A 389 -21.34 23.05 4.28
C PHE A 389 -22.21 22.48 5.39
N MET A 390 -23.34 23.10 5.74
CA MET A 390 -24.18 22.60 6.84
C MET A 390 -24.67 21.15 6.63
N PRO A 391 -25.13 20.74 5.43
CA PRO A 391 -25.48 19.35 5.17
C PRO A 391 -24.28 18.39 5.29
N LEU A 392 -23.10 18.82 4.83
CA LEU A 392 -21.86 18.04 4.91
C LEU A 392 -21.42 17.81 6.35
N TRP A 393 -21.46 18.86 7.17
CA TRP A 393 -21.16 18.77 8.61
C TRP A 393 -22.13 17.84 9.32
N LYS A 394 -23.44 17.91 9.02
CA LYS A 394 -24.42 17.00 9.61
C LYS A 394 -24.10 15.53 9.32
N ILE A 395 -23.69 15.21 8.09
CA ILE A 395 -23.27 13.85 7.72
C ILE A 395 -21.99 13.46 8.47
N ILE A 396 -21.00 14.36 8.55
CA ILE A 396 -19.77 14.12 9.33
C ILE A 396 -20.13 13.82 10.79
N ASP A 397 -20.89 14.70 11.45
CA ASP A 397 -21.23 14.57 12.88
C ASP A 397 -22.02 13.28 13.14
N GLU A 398 -22.99 12.96 12.29
CA GLU A 398 -23.77 11.71 12.40
C GLU A 398 -22.91 10.45 12.32
N ARG A 399 -21.85 10.45 11.50
CA ARG A 399 -20.92 9.32 11.36
C ARG A 399 -19.83 9.34 12.42
N TRP A 400 -19.22 10.51 12.66
CA TRP A 400 -18.13 10.71 13.58
C TRP A 400 -18.56 10.38 15.01
N ASP A 401 -19.61 11.05 15.51
CA ASP A 401 -20.01 10.94 16.92
C ASP A 401 -20.60 9.58 17.26
N LYS A 402 -21.28 8.94 16.29
CA LYS A 402 -22.00 7.67 16.54
C LYS A 402 -21.20 6.43 16.20
N GLN A 403 -20.22 6.54 15.30
CA GLN A 403 -19.56 5.37 14.72
C GLN A 403 -18.04 5.44 14.81
N LEU A 404 -17.40 6.61 14.84
CA LEU A 404 -15.96 6.72 14.62
C LEU A 404 -15.16 7.20 15.83
N LEU A 405 -15.71 8.12 16.61
CA LEU A 405 -15.04 8.65 17.78
C LEU A 405 -14.94 7.57 18.86
N ASN A 406 -13.74 7.01 19.01
CA ASN A 406 -13.40 6.05 20.05
C ASN A 406 -12.58 6.74 21.15
N PRO A 407 -12.68 6.31 22.42
CA PRO A 407 -11.79 6.75 23.49
C PRO A 407 -10.30 6.78 23.11
N LEU A 408 -9.82 5.83 22.30
CA LEU A 408 -8.44 5.82 21.81
C LEU A 408 -8.06 7.06 20.99
N HIS A 409 -8.98 7.60 20.19
CA HIS A 409 -8.74 8.81 19.39
C HIS A 409 -8.64 10.05 20.29
N ALA A 410 -9.49 10.13 21.32
CA ALA A 410 -9.45 11.21 22.30
C ALA A 410 -8.19 11.16 23.18
N ALA A 411 -7.82 9.96 23.67
CA ALA A 411 -6.58 9.75 24.40
C ALA A 411 -5.36 10.03 23.53
N GLY A 412 -5.38 9.59 22.27
CA GLY A 412 -4.33 9.87 21.29
C GLY A 412 -4.13 11.36 21.06
N TYR A 413 -5.21 12.14 20.91
CA TYR A 413 -5.14 13.59 20.81
C TYR A 413 -4.55 14.24 22.06
N PHE A 414 -5.03 13.86 23.24
CA PHE A 414 -4.56 14.43 24.50
C PHE A 414 -3.07 14.15 24.75
N LEU A 415 -2.63 12.92 24.46
CA LEU A 415 -1.25 12.49 24.69
C LEU A 415 -0.30 12.93 23.58
N ASN A 416 -0.79 13.52 22.49
CA ASN A 416 0.06 14.00 21.41
C ASN A 416 0.71 15.34 21.83
N PRO A 417 2.03 15.41 22.07
CA PRO A 417 2.69 16.63 22.50
C PRO A 417 2.58 17.74 21.44
N GLN A 418 2.46 17.40 20.15
CA GLN A 418 2.24 18.38 19.08
C GLN A 418 0.95 19.17 19.28
N PHE A 419 -0.07 18.60 19.90
CA PHE A 419 -1.34 19.28 20.13
C PHE A 419 -1.50 19.75 21.56
N HIS A 420 -1.14 18.90 22.52
CA HIS A 420 -1.25 19.19 23.94
C HIS A 420 -0.52 20.48 24.33
N TYR A 421 0.66 20.69 23.73
CA TYR A 421 1.50 21.84 24.01
C TYR A 421 1.28 23.04 23.08
N CYS A 422 0.39 22.91 22.10
CA CYS A 422 0.05 23.99 21.19
C CYS A 422 -0.97 24.95 21.79
N ILE A 423 -0.89 26.20 21.34
CA ILE A 423 -1.86 27.24 21.72
C ILE A 423 -3.22 26.84 21.16
N GLY A 424 -4.24 26.80 22.02
CA GLY A 424 -5.59 26.43 21.62
C GLY A 424 -5.90 24.93 21.70
N PHE A 425 -5.05 24.15 22.40
CA PHE A 425 -5.37 22.78 22.79
C PHE A 425 -6.78 22.65 23.38
N ARG A 426 -7.57 21.71 22.86
CA ARG A 426 -8.96 21.48 23.28
C ARG A 426 -9.02 20.43 24.37
N ASP A 427 -9.08 20.88 25.62
CA ASP A 427 -9.26 20.01 26.77
C ASP A 427 -10.73 19.97 27.24
N ASP A 428 -11.61 19.48 26.37
CA ASP A 428 -13.03 19.41 26.66
C ASP A 428 -13.45 18.09 27.34
N ASN A 429 -14.72 18.03 27.76
CA ASN A 429 -15.28 16.85 28.43
C ASN A 429 -15.28 15.58 27.56
N ILE A 430 -15.25 15.69 26.23
CA ILE A 430 -15.18 14.54 25.34
C ILE A 430 -13.76 13.97 25.39
N ILE A 431 -12.74 14.83 25.28
CA ILE A 431 -11.34 14.44 25.36
C ILE A 431 -11.00 13.81 26.70
N ARG A 432 -11.34 14.48 27.82
CA ARG A 432 -11.05 13.95 29.17
C ARG A 432 -11.76 12.63 29.43
N ARG A 433 -13.04 12.49 29.05
CA ARG A 433 -13.77 11.22 29.23
C ARG A 433 -13.14 10.10 28.41
N GLY A 434 -12.70 10.38 27.18
CA GLY A 434 -11.99 9.42 26.36
C GLY A 434 -10.67 8.98 27.00
N LEU A 435 -9.86 9.94 27.47
CA LEU A 435 -8.60 9.68 28.16
C LEU A 435 -8.79 8.80 29.41
N HIS A 436 -9.67 9.19 30.34
CA HIS A 436 -9.90 8.41 31.56
C HIS A 436 -10.49 7.03 31.26
N HIS A 437 -11.29 6.89 30.20
CA HIS A 437 -11.79 5.59 29.77
C HIS A 437 -10.64 4.69 29.28
N CYS A 438 -9.70 5.23 28.49
CA CYS A 438 -8.48 4.51 28.09
C CYS A 438 -7.60 4.12 29.28
N ILE A 439 -7.35 5.05 30.20
CA ILE A 439 -6.60 4.79 31.43
C ILE A 439 -7.28 3.67 32.24
N THR A 440 -8.60 3.75 32.40
CA THR A 440 -9.37 2.73 33.14
C THR A 440 -9.25 1.36 32.50
N ARG A 441 -9.29 1.29 31.17
CA ARG A 441 -9.27 0.03 30.42
C ARG A 441 -7.87 -0.59 30.36
N MET A 442 -6.83 0.24 30.22
CA MET A 442 -5.45 -0.20 30.01
C MET A 442 -4.68 -0.39 31.33
N ALA A 443 -4.95 0.40 32.36
CA ALA A 443 -4.30 0.26 33.66
C ALA A 443 -4.92 -0.88 34.48
N GLY A 444 -4.06 -1.71 35.06
CA GLY A 444 -4.41 -2.96 35.74
C GLY A 444 -4.95 -2.78 37.16
N SER A 445 -4.65 -1.67 37.84
CA SER A 445 -5.09 -1.43 39.22
C SER A 445 -5.47 0.04 39.51
N PRO A 446 -6.29 0.31 40.54
CA PRO A 446 -6.59 1.68 40.98
C PRO A 446 -5.35 2.48 41.38
N GLU A 447 -4.33 1.83 41.94
CA GLU A 447 -3.07 2.47 42.33
C GLU A 447 -2.28 2.94 41.10
N GLU A 448 -2.22 2.11 40.05
CA GLU A 448 -1.62 2.48 38.77
C GLU A 448 -2.33 3.69 38.16
N ARG A 449 -3.67 3.69 38.18
CA ARG A 449 -4.47 4.84 37.72
C ARG A 449 -4.17 6.10 38.52
N ALA A 450 -4.09 6.02 39.85
CA ALA A 450 -3.78 7.18 40.69
C ALA A 450 -2.40 7.78 40.37
N LYS A 451 -1.41 6.94 40.07
CA LYS A 451 -0.10 7.42 39.60
C LYS A 451 -0.17 8.08 38.24
N ILE A 452 -0.93 7.52 37.31
CA ILE A 452 -1.14 8.11 35.98
C ILE A 452 -1.76 9.50 36.10
N GLU A 453 -2.77 9.68 36.98
CA GLU A 453 -3.39 10.98 37.21
C GLU A 453 -2.39 12.03 37.74
N ILE A 454 -1.44 11.63 38.59
CA ILE A 454 -0.35 12.52 39.05
C ILE A 454 0.58 12.84 37.87
N GLN A 455 0.96 11.83 37.08
CA GLN A 455 1.85 12.02 35.93
C GLN A 455 1.22 12.84 34.80
N LEU A 456 -0.11 12.86 34.67
CA LEU A 456 -0.81 13.75 33.74
C LEU A 456 -0.60 15.22 34.13
N ASP A 457 -0.66 15.57 35.42
CA ASP A 457 -0.39 16.93 35.90
C ASP A 457 1.08 17.34 35.65
N ASP A 458 2.01 16.40 35.75
CA ASP A 458 3.42 16.62 35.39
C ASP A 458 3.60 16.82 33.87
N PHE A 459 2.87 16.05 33.05
CA PHE A 459 2.85 16.21 31.60
C PHE A 459 2.29 17.58 31.19
N ASP A 460 1.16 18.00 31.77
CA ASP A 460 0.54 19.32 31.53
C ASP A 460 1.52 20.46 31.84
N LYS A 461 2.31 20.31 32.92
CA LYS A 461 3.29 21.32 33.38
C LYS A 461 4.63 21.27 32.67
N ARG A 462 4.85 20.30 31.78
CA ARG A 462 6.18 20.00 31.20
C ARG A 462 7.24 19.82 32.29
N ALA A 463 6.93 19.04 33.33
CA ALA A 463 7.87 18.81 34.42
C ALA A 463 9.12 18.06 33.95
N ASP A 464 10.24 18.28 34.66
CA ASP A 464 11.50 17.60 34.48
C ASP A 464 11.98 17.55 33.01
N LEU A 465 12.23 16.35 32.48
CA LEU A 465 12.79 16.11 31.15
C LEU A 465 11.86 16.60 30.02
N LEU A 466 10.54 16.70 30.28
CA LEU A 466 9.58 17.21 29.30
C LEU A 466 9.73 18.72 29.07
N GLY A 467 10.29 19.43 30.06
CA GLY A 467 10.61 20.86 29.98
C GLY A 467 11.98 21.14 29.39
N ASP A 468 12.76 20.12 29.02
CA ASP A 468 14.06 20.29 28.39
C ASP A 468 13.92 21.04 27.04
N PRO A 469 14.82 21.98 26.71
CA PRO A 469 14.76 22.71 25.44
C PRO A 469 14.68 21.81 24.19
N VAL A 470 15.34 20.65 24.21
CA VAL A 470 15.28 19.69 23.09
C VAL A 470 13.90 19.05 23.03
N ALA A 471 13.35 18.61 24.16
CA ALA A 471 12.01 18.02 24.23
C ALA A 471 10.94 19.00 23.72
N ILE A 472 11.03 20.26 24.11
CA ILE A 472 10.12 21.33 23.66
C ILE A 472 10.23 21.54 22.15
N MET A 473 11.45 21.54 21.61
CA MET A 473 11.68 21.75 20.18
C MET A 473 11.19 20.57 19.34
N THR A 474 11.50 19.33 19.73
CA THR A 474 11.13 18.12 18.97
C THR A 474 9.65 17.77 19.10
N ALA A 475 8.99 18.20 20.18
CA ALA A 475 7.56 17.97 20.43
C ALA A 475 6.65 18.39 19.26
N GLY A 476 7.07 19.35 18.42
CA GLY A 476 6.28 19.87 17.30
C GLY A 476 6.37 19.08 15.99
N TYR A 477 7.38 18.22 15.80
CA TYR A 477 7.59 17.53 14.51
C TYR A 477 7.94 16.04 14.64
N GLU A 478 8.38 15.59 15.81
CA GLU A 478 8.71 14.20 16.02
C GLU A 478 7.45 13.34 16.12
N ILE A 479 7.55 12.07 15.69
CA ILE A 479 6.46 11.10 15.84
C ILE A 479 6.12 11.01 17.34
N PRO A 480 4.86 11.23 17.76
CA PRO A 480 4.51 11.33 19.17
C PRO A 480 4.97 10.15 20.03
N SER A 481 4.85 8.93 19.51
CA SER A 481 5.29 7.73 20.22
C SER A 481 6.81 7.57 20.29
N VAL A 482 7.59 8.24 19.43
CA VAL A 482 9.04 8.31 19.53
C VAL A 482 9.43 9.35 20.58
N TRP A 483 8.83 10.55 20.52
CA TRP A 483 9.00 11.59 21.53
C TRP A 483 8.74 11.09 22.96
N TRP A 484 7.64 10.35 23.15
CA TRP A 484 7.34 9.74 24.45
C TRP A 484 8.39 8.71 24.89
N ALA A 485 9.03 7.99 23.97
CA ALA A 485 10.07 7.03 24.33
C ALA A 485 11.34 7.73 24.83
N ASP A 486 11.66 8.89 24.24
CA ASP A 486 12.89 9.62 24.53
C ASP A 486 12.77 10.50 25.78
N PHE A 487 11.63 11.19 25.96
CA PHE A 487 11.46 12.17 27.04
C PHE A 487 10.52 11.72 28.15
N GLY A 488 9.66 10.72 27.91
CA GLY A 488 8.65 10.25 28.85
C GLY A 488 9.18 9.41 30.03
N GLY A 489 10.48 9.16 30.12
CA GLY A 489 11.06 8.23 31.11
C GLY A 489 10.83 8.60 32.58
N GLY A 490 10.54 9.88 32.87
CA GLY A 490 10.15 10.34 34.21
C GLY A 490 8.72 9.98 34.62
N LEU A 491 7.87 9.58 33.66
CA LEU A 491 6.44 9.32 33.84
C LEU A 491 6.11 7.87 33.42
N PRO A 492 6.65 6.83 34.08
CA PRO A 492 6.66 5.48 33.52
C PRO A 492 5.28 4.87 33.27
N GLU A 493 4.30 5.08 34.14
CA GLU A 493 2.94 4.58 33.96
C GLU A 493 2.21 5.29 32.80
N LEU A 494 2.33 6.62 32.70
CA LEU A 494 1.75 7.41 31.62
C LEU A 494 2.46 7.15 30.28
N GLN A 495 3.79 7.05 30.30
CA GLN A 495 4.61 6.71 29.13
C GLN A 495 4.18 5.37 28.54
N SER A 496 3.95 4.36 29.37
CA SER A 496 3.45 3.06 28.92
C SER A 496 2.13 3.18 28.14
N ILE A 497 1.19 3.99 28.63
CA ILE A 497 -0.09 4.24 27.93
C ILE A 497 0.14 5.03 26.64
N ALA A 498 0.92 6.10 26.70
CA ALA A 498 1.18 6.96 25.54
C ALA A 498 1.86 6.20 24.40
N LEU A 499 2.89 5.41 24.70
CA LEU A 499 3.54 4.53 23.73
C LEU A 499 2.55 3.55 23.08
N ARG A 500 1.64 2.98 23.89
CA ARG A 500 0.66 2.01 23.39
C ARG A 500 -0.45 2.62 22.55
N VAL A 501 -0.92 3.82 22.87
CA VAL A 501 -1.99 4.52 22.12
C VAL A 501 -1.45 5.20 20.86
N LEU A 502 -0.30 5.88 20.96
CA LEU A 502 0.29 6.67 19.87
C LEU A 502 1.07 5.82 18.86
N SER A 503 1.11 4.50 19.03
CA SER A 503 1.71 3.56 18.07
C SER A 503 0.66 2.86 17.19
N LEU A 504 -0.63 3.20 17.36
CA LEU A 504 -1.74 2.50 16.72
C LEU A 504 -2.07 3.05 15.33
N THR A 505 -2.49 2.14 14.45
CA THR A 505 -3.12 2.49 13.17
C THR A 505 -4.63 2.57 13.34
N CYS A 506 -5.30 3.36 12.50
CA CYS A 506 -6.76 3.46 12.49
C CYS A 506 -7.40 2.76 11.28
N SER A 507 -6.61 2.08 10.45
CA SER A 507 -7.06 1.42 9.22
C SER A 507 -7.02 -0.10 9.39
N SER A 508 -8.03 -0.82 8.89
CA SER A 508 -7.98 -2.28 8.71
C SER A 508 -7.29 -2.68 7.41
N TYR A 509 -7.08 -1.73 6.48
CA TYR A 509 -6.46 -2.01 5.20
C TYR A 509 -4.93 -2.14 5.36
N GLY A 510 -4.40 -3.32 5.02
CA GLY A 510 -2.99 -3.45 4.66
C GLY A 510 -2.74 -2.57 3.43
N ALA A 511 -1.65 -1.81 3.36
CA ALA A 511 -1.39 -0.95 2.20
C ALA A 511 -1.60 -1.72 0.88
N GLU A 512 -2.13 -1.05 -0.15
CA GLU A 512 -2.56 -1.63 -1.44
C GLU A 512 -1.49 -2.51 -2.12
N SER A 513 -0.21 -2.24 -1.85
CA SER A 513 0.93 -3.06 -2.26
C SER A 513 0.84 -4.53 -1.80
N ASN A 514 0.24 -4.81 -0.65
CA ASN A 514 0.08 -6.18 -0.14
C ASN A 514 -1.12 -6.90 -0.73
N GLN A 515 -2.19 -6.19 -1.13
CA GLN A 515 -3.38 -6.82 -1.73
C GLN A 515 -3.07 -7.36 -3.14
N SER A 516 -2.27 -6.64 -3.94
CA SER A 516 -1.81 -7.10 -5.25
C SER A 516 -0.80 -8.26 -5.16
N ALA A 517 0.09 -8.25 -4.15
CA ALA A 517 0.98 -9.37 -3.85
C ALA A 517 0.20 -10.61 -3.35
N PHE A 518 -0.89 -10.40 -2.62
CA PHE A 518 -1.72 -11.46 -2.07
C PHE A 518 -2.68 -12.07 -3.09
N LYS A 519 -3.29 -11.26 -3.98
CA LYS A 519 -4.02 -11.76 -5.15
C LYS A 519 -3.15 -12.71 -5.96
N ARG A 520 -1.90 -12.30 -6.25
CA ARG A 520 -0.91 -13.17 -6.91
C ARG A 520 -0.69 -14.46 -6.12
N ARG A 521 -0.40 -14.40 -4.81
CA ARG A 521 -0.20 -15.59 -3.96
C ARG A 521 -1.40 -16.56 -3.94
N ASN A 522 -2.62 -16.04 -3.95
CA ASN A 522 -3.83 -16.87 -3.91
C ASN A 522 -4.17 -17.51 -5.26
N LEU A 523 -3.94 -16.80 -6.38
CA LEU A 523 -3.99 -17.38 -7.73
C LEU A 523 -3.06 -18.60 -7.82
N TRP A 524 -1.81 -18.46 -7.35
CA TRP A 524 -0.85 -19.58 -7.31
C TRP A 524 -1.30 -20.77 -6.44
N ARG A 525 -2.13 -20.55 -5.42
CA ARG A 525 -2.67 -21.63 -4.57
C ARG A 525 -3.86 -22.34 -5.24
N GLN A 526 -4.68 -21.63 -6.01
CA GLN A 526 -5.82 -22.20 -6.73
C GLN A 526 -5.37 -23.11 -7.88
N GLU A 527 -4.35 -22.71 -8.63
CA GLU A 527 -3.72 -23.55 -9.68
C GLU A 527 -3.06 -24.82 -9.13
N SER A 528 -2.74 -24.85 -7.84
CA SER A 528 -2.18 -26.03 -7.17
C SER A 528 -3.21 -26.94 -6.50
N GLY A 529 -4.52 -26.61 -6.61
CA GLY A 529 -5.61 -27.33 -5.95
C GLY A 529 -6.64 -27.98 -6.88
N ASN A 530 -6.67 -27.64 -8.16
CA ASN A 530 -7.58 -28.26 -9.14
C ASN A 530 -6.77 -29.08 -10.15
N ASP A 531 -6.66 -30.37 -9.86
CA ASP A 531 -6.27 -31.40 -10.83
C ASP A 531 -7.56 -31.94 -11.45
N ASP A 532 -8.25 -31.09 -12.22
CA ASP A 532 -9.31 -31.50 -13.16
C ASP A 532 -9.32 -30.45 -14.28
N GLY A 533 -8.86 -30.88 -15.46
CA GLY A 533 -8.64 -30.01 -16.60
C GLY A 533 -9.95 -29.55 -17.24
N GLU A 534 -10.24 -28.26 -17.13
CA GLU A 534 -11.01 -27.50 -18.12
C GLU A 534 -10.21 -26.24 -18.47
N GLU A 535 -9.82 -26.13 -19.74
CA GLU A 535 -9.31 -24.88 -20.32
C GLU A 535 -10.46 -23.85 -20.33
N GLU A 536 -10.43 -22.89 -19.40
CA GLU A 536 -11.26 -21.70 -19.49
C GLU A 536 -10.46 -20.55 -20.11
N GLY A 537 -11.05 -19.94 -21.14
CA GLY A 537 -10.45 -18.89 -21.94
C GLY A 537 -10.24 -17.59 -21.16
N LEU A 538 -9.15 -16.91 -21.51
CA LEU A 538 -8.77 -15.57 -21.06
C LEU A 538 -9.90 -14.57 -21.32
N ASP A 539 -10.64 -14.19 -20.28
CA ASP A 539 -11.58 -13.09 -20.28
C ASP A 539 -10.87 -11.76 -19.95
N ALA A 540 -11.44 -10.66 -20.46
CA ALA A 540 -10.83 -9.35 -20.67
C ALA A 540 -10.42 -8.54 -19.40
N ASP A 541 -10.41 -9.16 -18.22
CA ASP A 541 -10.03 -8.52 -16.95
C ASP A 541 -8.52 -8.66 -16.64
N ASP A 542 -7.78 -9.48 -17.40
CA ASP A 542 -6.33 -9.71 -17.21
C ASP A 542 -5.42 -8.57 -17.77
N LEU A 543 -6.00 -7.56 -18.42
CA LEU A 543 -5.26 -6.40 -18.96
C LEU A 543 -5.15 -5.22 -17.98
N GLU A 544 -5.59 -5.36 -16.73
CA GLU A 544 -5.63 -4.27 -15.76
C GLU A 544 -4.31 -4.04 -15.00
N TYR A 545 -3.21 -4.71 -15.39
CA TYR A 545 -2.04 -4.89 -14.50
C TYR A 545 -0.75 -4.12 -14.81
N ASP A 546 -0.70 -3.28 -15.85
CA ASP A 546 0.47 -2.43 -16.10
C ASP A 546 0.10 -0.95 -15.94
N MET A 547 0.44 -0.35 -14.77
CA MET A 547 0.76 1.08 -14.58
C MET A 547 0.67 1.50 -13.10
N ILE A 548 1.57 1.01 -12.24
CA ILE A 548 1.77 1.63 -10.91
C ILE A 548 3.28 1.71 -10.61
N SER A 549 3.96 2.59 -11.34
CA SER A 549 5.25 3.16 -10.94
C SER A 549 5.28 4.68 -10.93
N ASP A 550 4.38 5.35 -11.65
CA ASP A 550 4.63 6.74 -12.02
C ASP A 550 3.93 7.78 -11.12
N LEU A 551 3.09 7.35 -10.19
CA LEU A 551 2.36 8.27 -9.29
C LEU A 551 3.16 8.78 -8.08
N HIS A 552 4.43 8.37 -7.90
CA HIS A 552 5.34 9.02 -6.94
C HIS A 552 6.20 10.14 -7.57
N GLY A 553 6.26 10.25 -8.89
CA GLY A 553 7.13 11.22 -9.58
C GLY A 553 6.47 12.56 -9.91
N GLU A 554 5.16 12.59 -10.19
CA GLU A 554 4.55 13.78 -10.80
C GLU A 554 3.79 14.72 -9.84
N TYR A 555 3.66 14.37 -8.56
CA TYR A 555 3.14 15.27 -7.51
C TYR A 555 4.22 15.83 -6.57
N ALA A 556 5.49 15.43 -6.75
CA ALA A 556 6.62 15.91 -5.93
C ALA A 556 7.13 17.32 -6.34
N ASN A 557 6.48 18.02 -7.27
CA ASN A 557 6.92 19.32 -7.77
C ASN A 557 5.88 20.45 -7.62
N ARG A 558 4.97 20.33 -6.65
CA ARG A 558 4.19 21.49 -6.18
C ARG A 558 4.30 21.61 -4.67
N ASP A 559 5.14 22.58 -4.28
CA ASP A 559 5.27 23.20 -2.97
C ASP A 559 5.55 22.28 -1.78
N GLU A 560 6.76 21.69 -1.77
CA GLU A 560 7.40 21.20 -0.53
C GLU A 560 7.54 22.34 0.52
N ASP A 561 7.56 23.60 0.09
CA ASP A 561 7.67 24.77 0.99
C ASP A 561 6.34 25.18 1.67
N GLN A 562 5.18 24.58 1.33
CA GLN A 562 3.91 24.90 1.99
C GLN A 562 3.48 23.89 3.05
N ILE A 563 3.98 22.65 3.04
CA ILE A 563 3.61 21.66 4.06
C ILE A 563 4.30 21.92 5.41
N GLU A 564 5.47 22.56 5.41
CA GLU A 564 6.16 22.99 6.65
C GLU A 564 5.49 24.18 7.35
N ALA A 565 4.58 24.90 6.69
CA ALA A 565 3.89 26.06 7.28
C ALA A 565 2.55 25.74 7.97
N TYR A 566 2.06 24.50 7.88
CA TYR A 566 0.74 24.11 8.40
C TYR A 566 0.72 23.65 9.86
N TRP A 567 1.89 23.49 10.49
CA TRP A 567 2.01 22.96 11.87
C TRP A 567 2.83 23.86 12.81
N CYS A 568 2.55 25.17 12.78
CA CYS A 568 2.95 26.14 13.81
C CYS A 568 1.76 26.97 14.28
#